data_AF-A0A3N5L196-F1
#
_entry.id   AF-A0A3N5L196-F1
#
_cell.length_a   1.000
_cell.length_b   1.000
_cell.length_c   1.000
_cell.angle_alpha   90.00
_cell.angle_beta   90.00
_cell.angle_gamma   90.00
#
_symmetry.space_group_name_H-M   'P 1'
#
loop_
_entity.id
_entity.type
_entity.pdbx_description
1 polymer ?
#
loop_
_entity_poly.entity_id
_entity_poly.type
_entity_poly.pdbx_seq_one_letter_code
_entity_poly.pdbx_strand_id
1 'polypeptide(L)'
;MAKGKNNKSGKSITGRYVDGFVIPISKKNLTSYLRMARLGREVWLEYGALEYRECVGDDLNVKMGLPFSKMAKLKAGETVVFSWIVYKSRAHRDTVNSKVIKDPRIAKMMNNKSMPFDDKRMAYGGFKIKVNE
;
A
#
# COMPACT_ATOMS: atom_id res chain seq x y z
N MET A 1 30.68 -11.40 37.68
CA MET A 1 29.37 -10.73 37.87
C MET A 1 29.44 -9.41 37.09
N ALA A 2 28.54 -8.95 36.22
CA ALA A 2 27.17 -9.33 35.87
C ALA A 2 26.94 -9.06 34.36
N LYS A 3 26.05 -9.85 33.75
CA LYS A 3 25.62 -9.78 32.35
C LYS A 3 24.75 -8.53 32.10
N GLY A 4 25.15 -7.68 31.16
CA GLY A 4 24.32 -6.60 30.62
C GLY A 4 23.19 -7.16 29.77
N LYS A 5 21.95 -6.85 30.14
CA LYS A 5 20.72 -7.35 29.52
C LYS A 5 20.52 -6.72 28.13
N ASN A 6 20.62 -7.54 27.09
CA ASN A 6 20.12 -7.22 25.75
C ASN A 6 18.59 -7.27 25.80
N ASN A 7 17.92 -6.13 25.97
CA ASN A 7 16.48 -6.03 25.85
C ASN A 7 16.10 -5.45 24.48
N LYS A 8 16.30 -6.24 23.42
CA LYS A 8 15.61 -5.99 22.15
C LYS A 8 14.27 -6.71 22.25
N SER A 9 13.20 -5.96 22.52
CA SER A 9 11.83 -6.45 22.33
C SER A 9 11.57 -6.61 20.82
N GLY A 10 12.18 -7.62 20.21
CA GLY A 10 11.93 -8.04 18.84
C GLY A 10 10.53 -8.65 18.78
N LYS A 11 9.52 -7.79 18.56
CA LYS A 11 8.15 -8.25 18.33
C LYS A 11 8.17 -8.99 17.00
N SER A 12 8.31 -10.32 17.05
CA SER A 12 8.41 -11.18 15.87
C SER A 12 7.39 -10.79 14.81
N ILE A 13 7.89 -10.36 13.65
CA ILE A 13 7.07 -9.97 12.50
C ILE A 13 6.71 -11.22 11.66
N THR A 14 7.23 -12.41 12.03
CA THR A 14 6.79 -13.68 11.42
C THR A 14 5.31 -13.89 11.72
N GLY A 15 4.46 -13.61 10.73
CA GLY A 15 3.00 -13.68 10.90
C GLY A 15 2.23 -12.42 10.51
N ARG A 16 2.90 -11.29 10.24
CA ARG A 16 2.23 -10.10 9.67
C ARG A 16 1.73 -10.37 8.25
N TYR A 17 0.74 -9.58 7.84
CA TYR A 17 0.10 -9.68 6.53
C TYR A 17 0.20 -8.34 5.80
N VAL A 18 0.34 -8.37 4.49
CA VAL A 18 0.50 -7.17 3.66
C VAL A 18 -0.47 -7.24 2.50
N ASP A 19 -1.22 -6.16 2.29
CA ASP A 19 -1.84 -5.90 1.00
C ASP A 19 -0.87 -5.03 0.20
N GLY A 20 -0.50 -5.47 -1.00
CA GLY A 20 0.45 -4.77 -1.89
C GLY A 20 -0.19 -4.40 -3.22
N PHE A 21 0.16 -3.23 -3.75
CA PHE A 21 -0.44 -2.65 -4.95
C PHE A 21 0.61 -2.07 -5.89
N VAL A 22 0.35 -2.20 -7.20
CA VAL A 22 1.04 -1.44 -8.25
C VAL A 22 -0.02 -0.77 -9.11
N ILE A 23 -0.04 0.56 -9.08
CA ILE A 23 -1.11 1.37 -9.65
C ILE A 23 -0.53 2.23 -10.77
N PRO A 24 -0.90 2.00 -12.05
CA PRO A 24 -0.55 2.94 -13.11
C PRO A 24 -1.40 4.21 -12.99
N ILE A 25 -0.75 5.36 -13.07
CA ILE A 25 -1.41 6.66 -12.93
C ILE A 25 -0.82 7.71 -13.87
N SER A 26 -1.67 8.58 -14.43
CA SER A 26 -1.23 9.78 -15.14
C SER A 26 -0.46 10.70 -14.20
N LYS A 27 0.71 11.18 -14.63
CA LYS A 27 1.51 12.14 -13.84
C LYS A 27 0.72 13.41 -13.50
N LYS A 28 -0.23 13.82 -14.36
CA LYS A 28 -1.12 14.96 -14.13
C LYS A 28 -2.09 14.75 -12.95
N ASN A 29 -2.37 13.49 -12.60
CA ASN A 29 -3.29 13.11 -11.52
C ASN A 29 -2.56 12.77 -10.21
N LEU A 30 -1.22 12.86 -10.15
CA LEU A 30 -0.47 12.50 -8.94
C LEU A 30 -0.85 13.36 -7.74
N THR A 31 -1.02 14.67 -7.92
CA THR A 31 -1.38 15.57 -6.81
C THR A 31 -2.74 15.22 -6.19
N SER A 32 -3.74 14.89 -7.02
CA SER A 32 -5.06 14.48 -6.53
C SER A 32 -5.01 13.11 -5.88
N TYR A 33 -4.29 12.15 -6.47
CA TYR A 33 -4.03 10.84 -5.88
C TYR A 33 -3.37 10.95 -4.50
N LEU A 34 -2.29 11.73 -4.37
CA LEU A 34 -1.57 11.86 -3.11
C LEU A 34 -2.41 12.55 -2.02
N ARG A 35 -3.36 13.42 -2.40
CA ARG A 35 -4.33 13.96 -1.43
C ARG A 35 -5.28 12.86 -0.94
N MET A 36 -5.79 12.06 -1.87
CA MET A 36 -6.63 10.92 -1.55
C MET A 36 -5.89 9.89 -0.67
N ALA A 37 -4.67 9.53 -1.03
CA ALA A 37 -3.84 8.59 -0.30
C ALA A 37 -3.49 9.05 1.12
N ARG A 38 -3.34 10.36 1.37
CA ARG A 38 -3.14 10.89 2.73
C ARG A 38 -4.35 10.65 3.62
N LEU A 39 -5.56 10.91 3.10
CA LEU A 39 -6.79 10.60 3.81
C LEU A 39 -6.97 9.09 4.01
N GLY A 40 -6.68 8.29 2.97
CA GLY A 40 -6.63 6.82 3.08
C GLY A 40 -5.70 6.36 4.21
N ARG A 41 -4.48 6.89 4.27
CA ARG A 41 -3.52 6.62 5.34
C ARG A 41 -4.10 6.88 6.73
N GLU A 42 -4.70 8.05 6.94
CA GLU A 42 -5.30 8.41 8.23
C GLU A 42 -6.36 7.38 8.64
N VAL A 43 -7.32 7.09 7.76
CA VAL A 43 -8.44 6.17 8.02
C VAL A 43 -7.95 4.73 8.28
N TRP A 44 -7.03 4.22 7.46
CA TRP A 44 -6.52 2.84 7.63
C TRP A 44 -5.77 2.68 8.95
N LEU A 45 -4.95 3.67 9.33
CA LEU A 45 -4.22 3.65 10.59
C LEU A 45 -5.17 3.78 11.79
N GLU A 46 -6.19 4.64 11.73
CA GLU A 46 -7.23 4.76 12.75
C GLU A 46 -7.96 3.42 13.00
N TYR A 47 -8.25 2.66 11.94
CA TYR A 47 -8.90 1.35 12.07
C TYR A 47 -7.96 0.20 12.40
N GLY A 48 -6.66 0.46 12.51
CA GLY A 48 -5.69 -0.47 13.10
C GLY A 48 -4.64 -1.02 12.14
N ALA A 49 -4.56 -0.56 10.88
CA ALA A 49 -3.41 -0.86 10.04
C ALA A 49 -2.11 -0.44 10.75
N LEU A 50 -1.05 -1.24 10.56
CA LEU A 50 0.23 -1.04 11.24
C LEU A 50 1.15 -0.10 10.47
N GLU A 51 1.00 -0.08 9.15
CA GLU A 51 1.75 0.78 8.23
C GLU A 51 0.91 1.00 6.98
N TYR A 52 1.07 2.18 6.37
CA TYR A 52 0.48 2.56 5.09
C TYR A 52 1.52 3.40 4.33
N ARG A 53 1.90 2.96 3.12
CA ARG A 53 2.96 3.59 2.32
C ARG A 53 2.53 3.72 0.88
N GLU A 54 2.95 4.83 0.28
CA GLU A 54 2.66 5.20 -1.10
C GLU A 54 3.95 5.76 -1.71
N CYS A 55 4.48 5.09 -2.72
CA CYS A 55 5.75 5.42 -3.35
C CYS A 55 5.55 5.68 -4.84
N VAL A 56 5.88 6.88 -5.29
CA VAL A 56 5.84 7.23 -6.73
C VAL A 56 7.09 6.72 -7.41
N GLY A 57 6.94 6.13 -8.60
CA GLY A 57 8.07 5.65 -9.39
C GLY A 57 9.04 6.78 -9.73
N ASP A 58 10.31 6.56 -9.38
CA ASP A 58 11.42 7.50 -9.59
C ASP A 58 12.39 6.95 -10.64
N ASP A 59 13.00 5.78 -10.37
CA ASP A 59 13.75 5.00 -11.36
C ASP A 59 13.00 3.71 -11.74
N LEU A 60 12.47 3.68 -12.98
CA LEU A 60 11.75 2.53 -13.54
C LEU A 60 12.49 1.87 -14.70
N ASN A 61 13.70 2.34 -15.03
CA ASN A 61 14.50 1.88 -16.17
C ASN A 61 15.50 0.81 -15.73
N VAL A 62 14.97 -0.28 -15.17
CA VAL A 62 15.79 -1.39 -14.66
C VAL A 62 16.12 -2.42 -15.75
N LYS A 63 17.31 -3.02 -15.67
CA LYS A 63 17.81 -3.99 -16.67
C LYS A 63 17.50 -5.46 -16.33
N MET A 64 17.20 -5.76 -15.07
CA MET A 64 16.94 -7.12 -14.59
C MET A 64 15.46 -7.30 -14.22
N GLY A 65 14.90 -8.46 -14.55
CA GLY A 65 13.53 -8.82 -14.19
C GLY A 65 12.46 -8.19 -15.10
N LEU A 66 11.21 -8.25 -14.67
CA LEU A 66 10.09 -7.58 -15.35
C LEU A 66 9.90 -6.18 -14.74
N PRO A 67 10.20 -5.08 -15.47
CA PRO A 67 10.01 -3.74 -14.93
C PRO A 67 8.55 -3.45 -14.60
N PHE A 68 8.29 -2.71 -13.52
CA PHE A 68 6.93 -2.31 -13.15
C PHE A 68 6.23 -1.50 -14.25
N SER A 69 6.99 -0.70 -15.01
CA SER A 69 6.48 0.02 -16.18
C SER A 69 5.86 -0.90 -17.23
N LYS A 70 6.47 -2.06 -17.47
CA LYS A 70 5.97 -3.10 -18.37
C LYS A 70 4.82 -3.90 -17.75
N MET A 71 4.94 -4.27 -16.47
CA MET A 71 3.89 -5.01 -15.75
C MET A 71 2.56 -4.24 -15.73
N ALA A 72 2.62 -2.94 -15.40
CA ALA A 72 1.46 -2.06 -15.34
C ALA A 72 1.00 -1.54 -16.72
N LYS A 73 1.70 -1.92 -17.80
CA LYS A 73 1.44 -1.48 -19.18
C LYS A 73 1.30 0.04 -19.27
N LEU A 74 2.29 0.78 -18.76
CA LEU A 74 2.24 2.23 -18.71
C LEU A 74 2.08 2.83 -20.11
N LYS A 75 1.20 3.82 -20.20
CA LYS A 75 1.05 4.69 -21.37
C LYS A 75 1.96 5.90 -21.25
N ALA A 76 2.15 6.62 -22.35
CA ALA A 76 2.89 7.87 -22.35
C ALA A 76 2.30 8.86 -21.33
N GLY A 77 3.17 9.48 -20.51
CA GLY A 77 2.76 10.42 -19.47
C GLY A 77 2.27 9.77 -18.16
N GLU A 78 2.28 8.44 -18.05
CA GLU A 78 2.00 7.73 -16.80
C GLU A 78 3.28 7.44 -15.98
N THR A 79 3.08 7.11 -14.72
CA THR A 79 4.06 6.46 -13.83
C THR A 79 3.34 5.36 -13.03
N VAL A 80 4.07 4.62 -12.19
CA VAL A 80 3.46 3.71 -11.21
C VAL A 80 3.50 4.31 -9.80
N VAL A 81 2.51 3.97 -9.00
CA VAL A 81 2.60 4.01 -7.54
C VAL A 81 2.76 2.58 -7.04
N PHE A 82 3.82 2.34 -6.27
CA PHE A 82 3.98 1.13 -5.49
C PHE A 82 3.53 1.42 -4.06
N SER A 83 2.55 0.68 -3.56
CA SER A 83 1.99 0.94 -2.24
C SER A 83 1.70 -0.34 -1.49
N TRP A 84 1.66 -0.22 -0.17
CA TRP A 84 1.34 -1.35 0.69
C TRP A 84 0.72 -0.91 2.02
N ILE A 85 -0.02 -1.84 2.62
CA ILE A 85 -0.62 -1.70 3.94
C ILE A 85 -0.30 -2.94 4.76
N VAL A 86 0.23 -2.75 5.97
CA VAL A 86 0.65 -3.85 6.86
C VAL A 86 -0.39 -4.09 7.95
N TYR A 87 -0.66 -5.36 8.24
CA TYR A 87 -1.63 -5.83 9.22
C TYR A 87 -1.03 -6.90 10.12
N LYS A 88 -1.67 -7.17 11.25
CA LYS A 88 -1.28 -8.23 12.19
C LYS A 88 -1.45 -9.63 11.59
N SER A 89 -2.48 -9.84 10.77
CA SER A 89 -2.83 -11.11 10.12
C SER A 89 -3.85 -10.86 8.99
N ARG A 90 -4.19 -11.87 8.20
CA ARG A 90 -5.26 -11.76 7.18
C ARG A 90 -6.63 -11.46 7.83
N ALA A 91 -6.97 -12.14 8.92
CA ALA A 91 -8.23 -11.90 9.64
C ALA A 91 -8.31 -10.46 10.18
N HIS A 92 -7.17 -9.94 10.66
CA HIS A 92 -7.07 -8.54 11.06
C HIS A 92 -7.24 -7.59 9.85
N ARG A 93 -6.57 -7.85 8.72
CA ARG A 93 -6.77 -7.12 7.46
C ARG A 93 -8.24 -7.07 7.05
N ASP A 94 -8.93 -8.20 7.09
CA ASP A 94 -10.35 -8.31 6.71
C ASP A 94 -11.23 -7.44 7.63
N THR A 95 -10.94 -7.42 8.93
CA THR A 95 -11.63 -6.57 9.91
C THR A 95 -11.37 -5.08 9.66
N VAL A 96 -10.11 -4.68 9.44
CA VAL A 96 -9.75 -3.29 9.15
C VAL A 96 -10.43 -2.82 7.87
N ASN A 97 -10.28 -3.56 6.77
CA ASN A 97 -10.86 -3.19 5.48
C ASN A 97 -12.39 -3.09 5.53
N SER A 98 -13.07 -3.96 6.30
CA SER A 98 -14.53 -3.85 6.48
C SER A 98 -14.95 -2.53 7.12
N LYS A 99 -14.18 -2.02 8.09
CA LYS A 99 -14.44 -0.72 8.72
C LYS A 99 -14.14 0.43 7.78
N VAL A 100 -13.00 0.36 7.11
CA VAL A 100 -12.55 1.39 6.16
C VAL A 100 -13.55 1.60 5.01
N ILE A 101 -14.05 0.53 4.39
CA ILE A 101 -15.01 0.63 3.27
C ILE A 101 -16.33 1.28 3.71
N LYS A 102 -16.68 1.15 5.00
CA LYS A 102 -17.87 1.78 5.61
C LYS A 102 -17.61 3.20 6.11
N ASP A 103 -16.36 3.67 6.12
CA ASP A 103 -16.03 5.02 6.56
C ASP A 103 -16.59 6.04 5.56
N PRO A 104 -17.41 7.01 6.00
CA PRO A 104 -18.02 7.98 5.10
C PRO A 104 -16.98 8.83 4.35
N ARG A 105 -15.80 9.07 4.94
CA ARG A 105 -14.69 9.78 4.30
C ARG A 105 -14.18 9.02 3.08
N ILE A 106 -14.08 7.69 3.17
CA ILE A 106 -13.61 6.81 2.10
C ILE A 106 -14.72 6.53 1.08
N ALA A 107 -15.94 6.25 1.53
CA ALA A 107 -17.08 5.98 0.66
C ALA A 107 -17.34 7.14 -0.32
N LYS A 108 -17.15 8.39 0.15
CA LYS A 108 -17.26 9.59 -0.70
C LYS A 108 -16.21 9.62 -1.83
N MET A 109 -15.04 9.03 -1.61
CA MET A 109 -13.92 9.01 -2.57
C MET A 109 -13.98 7.85 -3.55
N MET A 110 -14.50 6.69 -3.11
CA MET A 110 -14.61 5.48 -3.93
C MET A 110 -15.76 5.54 -4.96
N ASN A 111 -16.51 6.64 -5.03
CA ASN A 111 -17.48 6.84 -6.10
C ASN A 111 -16.73 6.95 -7.44
N ASN A 112 -16.89 5.95 -8.32
CA ASN A 112 -16.14 5.70 -9.57
C ASN A 112 -15.86 6.92 -10.47
N LYS A 113 -16.65 8.00 -10.35
CA LYS A 113 -16.41 9.26 -11.07
C LYS A 113 -15.16 10.03 -10.59
N SER A 114 -14.59 9.66 -9.43
CA SER A 114 -13.54 10.44 -8.74
C SER A 114 -12.18 9.74 -8.64
N MET A 115 -12.08 8.48 -9.06
CA MET A 115 -10.82 7.73 -8.95
C MET A 115 -9.79 8.26 -9.96
N PRO A 116 -8.61 8.74 -9.52
CA PRO A 116 -7.64 9.38 -10.40
C PRO A 116 -6.82 8.39 -11.25
N PHE A 117 -7.10 7.09 -11.15
CA PHE A 117 -6.43 6.00 -11.85
C PHE A 117 -7.42 4.93 -12.33
N ASP A 118 -6.94 4.06 -13.22
CA ASP A 118 -7.70 2.96 -13.81
C ASP A 118 -7.50 1.68 -12.98
N ASP A 119 -8.50 1.33 -12.17
CA ASP A 119 -8.49 0.20 -11.24
C ASP A 119 -8.35 -1.15 -11.94
N LYS A 120 -8.80 -1.27 -13.19
CA LYS A 120 -8.68 -2.50 -14.00
C LYS A 120 -7.22 -2.84 -14.35
N ARG A 121 -6.31 -1.85 -14.31
CA ARG A 121 -4.87 -2.05 -14.55
C ARG A 121 -4.05 -2.15 -13.28
N MET A 122 -4.67 -2.01 -12.11
CA MET A 122 -3.99 -2.17 -10.83
C MET A 122 -3.62 -3.64 -10.62
N ALA A 123 -2.35 -3.90 -10.30
CA ALA A 123 -1.97 -5.18 -9.72
C ALA A 123 -2.18 -5.12 -8.20
N TYR A 124 -2.77 -6.18 -7.64
CA TYR A 124 -3.14 -6.24 -6.23
C TYR A 124 -3.00 -7.67 -5.69
N GLY A 125 -2.50 -7.80 -4.46
CA GLY A 125 -2.44 -9.09 -3.77
C GLY A 125 -2.22 -8.97 -2.28
N GLY A 126 -2.57 -10.04 -1.56
CA GLY A 126 -2.31 -10.19 -0.13
C GLY A 126 -1.21 -11.20 0.14
N PHE A 127 -0.30 -10.89 1.06
CA PHE A 127 0.94 -11.64 1.29
C PHE A 127 1.21 -11.83 2.78
N LYS A 128 1.80 -12.97 3.15
CA LYS A 128 2.32 -13.20 4.51
C LYS A 128 3.79 -12.77 4.54
N ILE A 129 4.17 -11.96 5.52
CA ILE A 129 5.59 -11.62 5.73
C ILE A 129 6.30 -12.87 6.28
N LYS A 130 7.34 -13.31 5.58
CA LYS A 130 8.16 -14.49 5.96
C LYS A 130 9.58 -14.13 6.36
N VAL A 131 10.10 -12.99 5.90
CA VAL A 131 11.42 -12.47 6.23
C VAL A 131 11.26 -11.04 6.73
N ASN A 132 11.92 -10.70 7.84
CA ASN A 132 11.98 -9.38 8.46
C ASN A 132 13.25 -9.29 9.32
N GLU A 133 13.56 -8.09 9.81
CA GLU A 133 14.72 -7.76 10.65
C GLU A 133 14.78 -8.52 11.98
#